data_AF-A0A3D9CCE5-F1
#
_entry.id   AF-A0A3D9CCE5-F1
#
_cell.length_a   1.000
_cell.length_b   1.000
_cell.length_c   1.000
_cell.angle_alpha   90.00
_cell.angle_beta   90.00
_cell.angle_gamma   90.00
#
_symmetry.space_group_name_H-M   'P 1'
#
loop_
_entity.id
_entity.type
_entity.pdbx_description
1 polymer ?
#
loop_
_entity_poly.entity_id
_entity_poly.type
_entity_poly.pdbx_seq_one_letter_code
_entity_poly.pdbx_strand_id
1 'polypeptide(L)'
;MKFNLKKKSVILWGIILIAVILLPDAEMYYQRYKLRSEKLPEQYKSYSTLDNLKDTDYEIIKISYGIHEPVIQENDSTIVIITKRDRDSEKAGTANTYTWYKINLKGQITDSLQYQYNTENGVHNYQTFNDYIVDVDQNTYSNWMKDGDTTHYPYKNLDDAKIFSVSETEDITANRDYMYDDIIHSESPGNEYKYKLTVFKDNIWNYFYAEKDWHGYPKNTLNKKAIDFSNSGYEIDKSSGLIKRDHVQKEKWNARTFWSLKNFSWGSGNGSGNRGWSGTSYFSINMPKKTLHYKQNVFIERPDNYLRDPFSYFVYQPKNGDYMLLIDEEHQLYYLIRPKKS
;
A
#
# COMPACT_ATOMS: atom_id res chain seq x y z
N MET A 1 -45.56 -15.13 62.23
CA MET A 1 -45.43 -14.66 60.83
C MET A 1 -44.48 -15.61 60.09
N LYS A 2 -45.01 -16.59 59.35
CA LYS A 2 -44.18 -17.60 58.67
C LYS A 2 -43.52 -16.99 57.44
N PHE A 3 -42.22 -16.71 57.54
CA PHE A 3 -41.39 -16.21 56.46
C PHE A 3 -41.32 -17.24 55.32
N ASN A 4 -41.90 -16.92 54.17
CA ASN A 4 -42.02 -17.84 53.05
C ASN A 4 -40.70 -17.88 52.25
N LEU A 5 -39.75 -18.69 52.72
CA LEU A 5 -38.42 -18.92 52.15
C LEU A 5 -38.46 -19.26 50.65
N LYS A 6 -39.51 -19.93 50.16
CA LYS A 6 -39.68 -20.29 48.74
C LYS A 6 -39.81 -19.07 47.83
N LYS A 7 -40.56 -18.02 48.24
CA LYS A 7 -40.71 -16.79 47.44
C LYS A 7 -39.41 -15.99 47.38
N LYS A 8 -38.66 -15.90 48.48
CA LYS A 8 -37.34 -15.24 48.50
C LYS A 8 -36.32 -15.98 47.64
N SER A 9 -36.32 -17.31 47.67
CA SER A 9 -35.44 -18.14 46.84
C SER A 9 -35.70 -17.94 45.35
N VAL A 10 -36.97 -17.93 44.92
CA VAL A 10 -37.32 -17.68 43.50
C VAL A 10 -36.92 -16.28 43.05
N ILE A 11 -37.13 -15.26 43.88
CA ILE A 11 -36.72 -13.88 43.57
C ILE A 11 -35.18 -13.78 43.50
N LEU A 12 -34.46 -14.43 44.43
CA LEU A 12 -32.99 -14.44 44.45
C LEU A 12 -32.43 -15.15 43.21
N TRP A 13 -32.98 -16.30 42.82
CA TRP A 13 -32.59 -17.00 41.60
C TRP A 13 -32.92 -16.20 40.34
N GLY A 14 -34.05 -15.48 40.31
CA GLY A 14 -34.37 -14.54 39.23
C GLY A 14 -33.35 -13.41 39.12
N ILE A 15 -32.95 -12.81 40.25
CA ILE A 15 -31.92 -11.76 40.28
C ILE A 15 -30.56 -12.30 39.84
N ILE A 16 -30.16 -13.50 40.30
CA ILE A 16 -28.91 -14.14 39.91
C ILE A 16 -28.91 -14.42 38.39
N LEU A 17 -30.02 -14.92 37.84
CA LEU A 17 -30.13 -15.21 36.41
C LEU A 17 -30.05 -13.93 35.57
N ILE A 18 -30.74 -12.85 35.99
CA ILE A 18 -30.64 -11.53 35.37
C ILE A 18 -29.22 -10.97 35.48
N ALA A 19 -28.57 -11.11 36.63
CA ALA A 19 -27.20 -10.65 36.86
C ALA A 19 -26.21 -11.42 35.96
N VAL A 20 -26.34 -12.73 35.82
CA VAL A 20 -25.50 -13.55 34.93
C VAL A 20 -25.68 -13.16 33.46
N ILE A 21 -26.89 -12.74 33.07
CA ILE A 21 -27.18 -12.26 31.70
C ILE A 21 -26.63 -10.83 31.47
N LEU A 22 -26.72 -9.92 32.46
CA LEU A 22 -26.40 -8.50 32.28
C LEU A 22 -24.98 -8.07 32.70
N LEU A 23 -24.38 -8.67 33.74
CA LEU A 23 -23.03 -8.33 34.24
C LEU A 23 -21.91 -8.36 33.17
N PRO A 24 -21.89 -9.32 32.23
CA PRO A 24 -20.86 -9.40 31.18
C PRO A 24 -20.96 -8.28 30.14
N ASP A 25 -22.17 -7.74 29.93
CA ASP A 25 -22.40 -6.58 29.06
C ASP A 25 -22.32 -5.25 29.84
N ALA A 26 -22.26 -5.27 31.18
CA ALA A 26 -22.17 -4.06 32.00
C ALA A 26 -20.99 -3.18 31.60
N GLU A 27 -19.90 -3.81 31.17
CA GLU A 27 -18.76 -3.12 30.58
C GLU A 27 -19.09 -2.46 29.26
N MET A 28 -19.73 -3.16 28.31
CA MET A 28 -20.20 -2.56 27.06
C MET A 28 -21.16 -1.39 27.33
N TYR A 29 -22.10 -1.55 28.28
CA TYR A 29 -23.04 -0.49 28.66
C TYR A 29 -22.33 0.70 29.32
N TYR A 30 -21.39 0.46 30.23
CA TYR A 30 -20.57 1.50 30.86
C TYR A 30 -19.77 2.28 29.82
N GLN A 31 -19.11 1.56 28.91
CA GLN A 31 -18.33 2.14 27.82
C GLN A 31 -19.23 2.95 26.87
N ARG A 32 -20.40 2.43 26.48
CA ARG A 32 -21.40 3.17 25.68
C ARG A 32 -21.96 4.39 26.42
N TYR A 33 -22.13 4.32 27.73
CA TYR A 33 -22.57 5.46 28.54
C TYR A 33 -21.51 6.56 28.57
N LYS A 34 -20.24 6.20 28.79
CA LYS A 34 -19.10 7.13 28.75
C LYS A 34 -19.01 7.86 27.40
N LEU A 35 -19.23 7.17 26.29
CA LEU A 35 -19.27 7.79 24.95
C LEU A 35 -20.32 8.89 24.81
N ARG A 36 -21.50 8.74 25.43
CA ARG A 36 -22.57 9.74 25.33
C ARG A 36 -22.15 11.09 25.91
N SER A 37 -21.15 11.11 26.80
CA SER A 37 -20.58 12.33 27.36
C SER A 37 -19.40 12.89 26.57
N GLU A 38 -18.76 12.11 25.71
CA GLU A 38 -17.60 12.54 24.91
C GLU A 38 -18.09 13.23 23.62
N LYS A 39 -18.23 14.56 23.67
CA LYS A 39 -18.57 15.36 22.49
C LYS A 39 -17.31 15.67 21.68
N LEU A 40 -17.43 15.56 20.35
CA LEU A 40 -16.40 16.03 19.43
C LEU A 40 -16.22 17.55 19.58
N PRO A 41 -14.99 18.04 19.87
CA PRO A 41 -14.72 19.48 19.91
C PRO A 41 -15.09 20.17 18.58
N GLU A 42 -15.62 21.40 18.66
CA GLU A 42 -16.13 22.14 17.48
C GLU A 42 -15.10 22.28 16.36
N GLN A 43 -13.82 22.49 16.70
CA GLN A 43 -12.75 22.69 15.73
C GLN A 43 -12.56 21.49 14.77
N TYR A 44 -12.92 20.28 15.19
CA TYR A 44 -12.74 19.07 14.39
C TYR A 44 -13.95 18.73 13.51
N LYS A 45 -15.11 19.37 13.72
CA LYS A 45 -16.34 19.04 12.99
C LYS A 45 -16.26 19.33 11.49
N SER A 46 -15.48 20.34 11.11
CA SER A 46 -15.29 20.76 9.72
C SER A 46 -14.31 19.88 8.94
N TYR A 47 -13.54 19.01 9.62
CA TYR A 47 -12.54 18.18 8.97
C TYR A 47 -13.23 17.20 8.00
N SER A 48 -12.67 17.05 6.81
CA SER A 48 -13.09 16.08 5.79
C SER A 48 -12.06 14.96 5.65
N THR A 49 -12.40 13.90 4.94
CA THR A 49 -11.40 12.90 4.52
C THR A 49 -10.43 13.52 3.52
N LEU A 50 -9.25 12.93 3.38
CA LEU A 50 -8.23 13.40 2.44
C LEU A 50 -8.77 13.46 1.00
N ASP A 51 -9.51 12.44 0.55
CA ASP A 51 -10.13 12.42 -0.79
C ASP A 51 -11.11 13.59 -1.04
N ASN A 52 -11.70 14.14 0.02
CA ASN A 52 -12.74 15.17 -0.05
C ASN A 52 -12.24 16.53 0.43
N LEU A 53 -10.94 16.68 0.74
CA LEU A 53 -10.41 17.91 1.27
C LEU A 53 -10.47 19.01 0.22
N LYS A 54 -11.23 20.05 0.53
CA LYS A 54 -11.34 21.26 -0.29
C LYS A 54 -10.54 22.36 0.36
N ASP A 55 -9.59 22.90 -0.38
CA ASP A 55 -8.70 23.95 0.07
C ASP A 55 -8.57 25.06 -0.97
N THR A 56 -8.25 26.29 -0.57
CA THR A 56 -8.09 27.43 -1.48
C THR A 56 -6.76 27.43 -2.24
N ASP A 57 -5.69 26.90 -1.63
CA ASP A 57 -4.32 27.00 -2.13
C ASP A 57 -3.79 25.66 -2.64
N TYR A 58 -4.28 24.56 -2.07
CA TYR A 58 -3.87 23.20 -2.42
C TYR A 58 -4.99 22.40 -3.08
N GLU A 59 -4.60 21.48 -3.95
CA GLU A 59 -5.45 20.42 -4.48
C GLU A 59 -4.82 19.06 -4.19
N ILE A 60 -5.67 18.03 -4.12
CA ILE A 60 -5.27 16.65 -3.91
C ILE A 60 -5.60 15.86 -5.15
N ILE A 61 -4.59 15.23 -5.74
CA ILE A 61 -4.76 14.35 -6.89
C ILE A 61 -4.53 12.93 -6.44
N LYS A 62 -5.57 12.13 -6.61
CA LYS A 62 -5.54 10.70 -6.35
C LYS A 62 -5.10 9.97 -7.62
N ILE A 63 -4.06 9.15 -7.49
CA ILE A 63 -3.52 8.37 -8.59
C ILE A 63 -3.43 6.91 -8.13
N SER A 64 -4.21 6.03 -8.72
CA SER A 64 -4.12 4.58 -8.45
C SER A 64 -2.85 4.03 -9.05
N TYR A 65 -2.07 3.26 -8.29
CA TYR A 65 -0.76 2.80 -8.75
C TYR A 65 -0.70 1.29 -9.04
N GLY A 66 -1.59 0.47 -8.48
CA GLY A 66 -1.87 -0.94 -8.86
C GLY A 66 -0.76 -1.99 -8.75
N ILE A 67 0.52 -1.61 -8.78
CA ILE A 67 1.69 -2.46 -8.50
C ILE A 67 2.64 -1.69 -7.60
N HIS A 68 3.16 -2.33 -6.55
CA HIS A 68 4.23 -1.76 -5.74
C HIS A 68 5.53 -1.61 -6.55
N GLU A 69 5.68 -0.46 -7.20
CA GLU A 69 6.90 -0.01 -7.87
C GLU A 69 7.48 1.19 -7.11
N PRO A 70 8.81 1.30 -6.97
CA PRO A 70 9.43 2.43 -6.31
C PRO A 70 9.21 3.72 -7.12
N VAL A 71 9.00 4.83 -6.43
CA VAL A 71 9.07 6.16 -7.05
C VAL A 71 10.53 6.45 -7.40
N ILE A 72 10.78 6.91 -8.62
CA ILE A 72 12.13 7.12 -9.14
C ILE A 72 12.50 8.60 -9.13
N GLN A 73 13.67 8.95 -8.60
CA GLN A 73 14.27 10.27 -8.72
C GLN A 73 15.00 10.36 -10.07
N GLU A 74 14.34 10.93 -11.08
CA GLU A 74 14.94 11.12 -12.41
C GLU A 74 16.14 12.07 -12.34
N ASN A 75 15.94 13.22 -11.68
CA ASN A 75 16.93 14.27 -11.41
C ASN A 75 16.48 15.14 -10.22
N ASP A 76 17.29 16.12 -9.77
CA ASP A 76 17.01 16.96 -8.59
C ASP A 76 15.64 17.68 -8.59
N SER A 77 15.01 17.85 -9.76
CA SER A 77 13.76 18.58 -9.92
C SER A 77 12.55 17.73 -10.31
N THR A 78 12.77 16.47 -10.66
CA THR A 78 11.75 15.59 -11.23
C THR A 78 11.78 14.21 -10.60
N ILE A 79 10.60 13.72 -10.22
CA ILE A 79 10.36 12.32 -9.86
C ILE A 79 9.49 11.66 -10.92
N VAL A 80 9.55 10.33 -10.99
CA VAL A 80 8.65 9.50 -11.79
C VAL A 80 7.84 8.62 -10.86
N ILE A 81 6.52 8.74 -10.94
CA ILE A 81 5.60 7.77 -10.33
C ILE A 81 5.10 6.81 -11.41
N ILE A 82 4.89 5.56 -11.02
CA ILE A 82 4.50 4.48 -11.92
C ILE A 82 3.12 4.00 -11.49
N THR A 83 2.24 3.80 -12.46
CA THR A 83 0.90 3.31 -12.20
C THR A 83 0.59 2.16 -13.13
N LYS A 84 -0.05 1.14 -12.58
CA LYS A 84 -0.64 0.05 -13.33
C LYS A 84 -2.12 0.02 -13.05
N ARG A 85 -2.92 -0.16 -14.10
CA ARG A 85 -4.33 -0.47 -13.96
C ARG A 85 -4.53 -1.94 -14.30
N ASP A 86 -4.68 -2.76 -13.26
CA ASP A 86 -5.01 -4.18 -13.39
C ASP A 86 -6.52 -4.40 -13.56
N ARG A 87 -6.84 -5.50 -14.23
CA ARG A 87 -8.14 -5.90 -14.77
C ARG A 87 -9.24 -6.17 -13.73
N ASP A 88 -8.97 -6.11 -12.43
CA ASP A 88 -9.94 -6.50 -11.40
C ASP A 88 -10.82 -5.35 -10.90
N SER A 89 -11.85 -5.02 -11.70
CA SER A 89 -13.23 -4.84 -11.23
C SER A 89 -14.21 -4.59 -12.41
N GLU A 90 -14.97 -5.62 -12.77
CA GLU A 90 -16.36 -5.57 -13.29
C GLU A 90 -16.71 -5.15 -14.74
N LYS A 91 -15.78 -4.84 -15.66
CA LYS A 91 -16.17 -4.57 -17.07
C LYS A 91 -15.30 -5.28 -18.11
N ALA A 92 -15.91 -6.22 -18.82
CA ALA A 92 -15.33 -6.83 -20.02
C ALA A 92 -15.01 -5.75 -21.08
N GLY A 93 -13.79 -5.78 -21.63
CA GLY A 93 -13.40 -4.95 -22.79
C GLY A 93 -12.43 -3.78 -22.55
N THR A 94 -11.71 -3.71 -21.41
CA THR A 94 -10.67 -2.67 -21.19
C THR A 94 -9.28 -3.28 -20.96
N ALA A 95 -8.26 -2.65 -21.54
CA ALA A 95 -6.88 -3.14 -21.63
C ALA A 95 -6.05 -2.83 -20.37
N ASN A 96 -5.02 -3.65 -20.10
CA ASN A 96 -4.02 -3.35 -19.08
C ASN A 96 -3.23 -2.11 -19.50
N THR A 97 -2.98 -1.22 -18.55
CA THR A 97 -2.31 0.05 -18.82
C THR A 97 -1.23 0.30 -17.79
N TYR A 98 0.01 0.49 -18.23
CA TYR A 98 1.07 1.09 -17.44
C TYR A 98 1.18 2.56 -17.82
N THR A 99 1.28 3.44 -16.82
CA THR A 99 1.54 4.85 -17.04
C THR A 99 2.63 5.33 -16.12
N TRP A 100 3.63 6.00 -16.70
CA TRP A 100 4.69 6.70 -15.99
C TRP A 100 4.39 8.20 -16.05
N TYR A 101 4.52 8.91 -14.93
CA TYR A 101 4.31 10.35 -14.86
C TYR A 101 5.56 11.05 -14.32
N LYS A 102 6.10 12.01 -15.08
CA LYS A 102 7.14 12.94 -14.60
C LYS A 102 6.49 14.06 -13.81
N ILE A 103 6.90 14.24 -12.56
CA ILE A 103 6.37 15.25 -11.64
C ILE A 103 7.49 16.20 -11.23
N ASN A 104 7.35 17.49 -11.54
CA ASN A 104 8.32 18.52 -11.17
C ASN A 104 8.17 19.00 -9.71
N LEU A 105 9.08 19.86 -9.24
CA LEU A 105 9.05 20.47 -7.89
C LEU A 105 7.76 21.21 -7.51
N LYS A 106 6.91 21.60 -8.47
CA LYS A 106 5.59 22.22 -8.22
C LYS A 106 4.46 21.19 -8.12
N GLY A 107 4.77 19.90 -8.20
CA GLY A 107 3.77 18.81 -8.23
C GLY A 107 3.04 18.73 -9.58
N GLN A 108 3.54 19.38 -10.62
CA GLN A 108 2.90 19.35 -11.94
C GLN A 108 3.38 18.14 -12.71
N ILE A 109 2.44 17.43 -13.34
CA ILE A 109 2.76 16.42 -14.33
C ILE A 109 3.31 17.16 -15.55
N THR A 110 4.59 16.98 -15.85
CA THR A 110 5.27 17.64 -16.97
C THR A 110 5.33 16.77 -18.21
N ASP A 111 5.28 15.45 -18.03
CA ASP A 111 5.28 14.47 -19.11
C ASP A 111 4.66 13.15 -18.62
N SER A 112 4.18 12.34 -19.55
CA SER A 112 3.67 11.01 -19.25
C SER A 112 3.84 10.06 -20.42
N LEU A 113 4.18 8.81 -20.12
CA LEU A 113 4.23 7.72 -21.08
C LEU A 113 3.21 6.66 -20.69
N GLN A 114 2.45 6.17 -21.65
CA GLN A 114 1.42 5.16 -21.44
C GLN A 114 1.61 4.00 -22.41
N TYR A 115 1.66 2.79 -21.87
CA TYR A 115 1.64 1.55 -22.64
C TYR A 115 0.37 0.75 -22.33
N GLN A 116 -0.34 0.35 -23.38
CA GLN A 116 -1.60 -0.35 -23.30
C GLN A 116 -1.51 -1.68 -24.07
N TYR A 117 -2.00 -2.76 -23.47
CA TYR A 117 -1.98 -4.08 -24.11
C TYR A 117 -3.18 -4.96 -23.71
N ASN A 118 -3.57 -5.86 -24.62
CA ASN A 118 -4.72 -6.74 -24.45
C ASN A 118 -4.29 -8.10 -23.88
N THR A 119 -5.04 -8.62 -22.90
CA THR A 119 -4.75 -9.93 -22.28
C THR A 119 -5.25 -11.07 -23.16
N GLU A 120 -4.33 -11.71 -23.89
CA GLU A 120 -4.20 -13.18 -24.04
C GLU A 120 -2.94 -13.55 -24.84
N ASN A 121 -2.48 -12.69 -25.77
CA ASN A 121 -1.28 -12.93 -26.59
C ASN A 121 -0.17 -11.85 -26.49
N GLY A 122 -0.42 -10.75 -25.75
CA GLY A 122 0.55 -9.68 -25.49
C GLY A 122 1.04 -9.76 -24.05
N VAL A 123 1.91 -10.73 -23.74
CA VAL A 123 2.52 -10.85 -22.42
C VAL A 123 3.56 -9.74 -22.31
N HIS A 124 3.28 -8.75 -21.47
CA HIS A 124 4.18 -7.64 -21.16
C HIS A 124 4.35 -7.57 -19.65
N ASN A 125 5.60 -7.51 -19.23
CA ASN A 125 6.00 -7.33 -17.85
C ASN A 125 6.99 -6.18 -17.82
N TYR A 126 6.46 -4.98 -17.58
CA TYR A 126 7.26 -3.77 -17.48
C TYR A 126 7.81 -3.63 -16.07
N GLN A 127 9.13 -3.53 -15.97
CA GLN A 127 9.85 -3.15 -14.77
C GLN A 127 10.56 -1.82 -14.97
N THR A 128 10.89 -1.16 -13.87
CA THR A 128 11.66 0.09 -13.91
C THR A 128 13.01 -0.09 -13.22
N PHE A 129 14.10 0.09 -13.97
CA PHE A 129 15.46 0.00 -13.42
C PHE A 129 16.28 1.23 -13.79
N ASN A 130 16.66 2.02 -12.78
CA ASN A 130 17.32 3.31 -12.91
C ASN A 130 16.60 4.22 -13.93
N ASP A 131 17.17 4.35 -15.13
CA ASP A 131 16.71 5.21 -16.22
C ASP A 131 15.95 4.46 -17.32
N TYR A 132 15.70 3.16 -17.14
CA TYR A 132 15.14 2.29 -18.15
C TYR A 132 13.75 1.78 -17.77
N ILE A 133 12.87 1.79 -18.76
CA ILE A 133 11.64 0.99 -18.75
C ILE A 133 11.96 -0.31 -19.48
N VAL A 134 11.80 -1.43 -18.79
CA VAL A 134 12.31 -2.75 -19.18
C VAL A 134 11.13 -3.69 -19.38
N ASP A 135 10.88 -4.13 -20.61
CA ASP A 135 9.91 -5.18 -20.92
C ASP A 135 10.65 -6.52 -20.98
N VAL A 136 10.58 -7.27 -19.88
CA VAL A 136 11.31 -8.54 -19.75
C VAL A 136 10.71 -9.64 -20.62
N ASP A 137 9.44 -9.55 -20.99
CA ASP A 137 8.76 -10.54 -21.82
C ASP A 137 9.07 -10.32 -23.30
N GLN A 138 9.00 -9.06 -23.75
CA GLN A 138 9.27 -8.70 -25.15
C GLN A 138 10.77 -8.54 -25.46
N ASN A 139 11.66 -8.68 -24.48
CA ASN A 139 13.10 -8.44 -24.64
C ASN A 139 13.43 -7.02 -25.14
N THR A 140 12.74 -5.99 -24.62
CA THR A 140 12.99 -4.61 -25.07
C THR A 140 13.07 -3.63 -23.92
N TYR A 141 13.79 -2.53 -24.11
CA TYR A 141 13.80 -1.39 -23.19
C TYR A 141 13.55 -0.07 -23.90
N SER A 142 13.14 0.93 -23.14
CA SER A 142 13.04 2.33 -23.59
C SER A 142 13.85 3.26 -22.67
N ASN A 143 14.33 4.36 -23.25
CA ASN A 143 15.09 5.41 -22.57
C ASN A 143 14.23 6.62 -22.18
N TRP A 144 12.89 6.51 -22.17
CA TRP A 144 12.00 7.66 -21.98
C TRP A 144 12.26 8.42 -20.66
N MET A 145 12.64 7.73 -19.59
CA MET A 145 13.02 8.41 -18.34
C MET A 145 14.33 9.18 -18.44
N LYS A 146 15.24 8.80 -19.34
CA LYS A 146 16.54 9.45 -19.54
C LYS A 146 16.46 10.68 -20.44
N ASP A 147 15.80 10.56 -21.59
CA ASP A 147 15.86 11.56 -22.67
C ASP A 147 14.51 11.74 -23.40
N GLY A 148 13.45 11.07 -22.94
CA GLY A 148 12.14 11.12 -23.57
C GLY A 148 11.99 10.20 -24.79
N ASP A 149 13.01 9.40 -25.13
CA ASP A 149 12.92 8.46 -26.25
C ASP A 149 12.01 7.26 -25.93
N THR A 150 10.90 7.18 -26.66
CA THR A 150 9.90 6.11 -26.55
C THR A 150 10.21 4.89 -27.43
N THR A 151 11.34 4.88 -28.14
CA THR A 151 11.76 3.75 -28.97
C THR A 151 12.02 2.52 -28.10
N HIS A 152 11.53 1.37 -28.55
CA HIS A 152 11.79 0.08 -27.92
C HIS A 152 13.04 -0.55 -28.56
N TYR A 153 14.12 -0.58 -27.81
CA TYR A 153 15.37 -1.17 -28.23
C TYR A 153 15.41 -2.64 -27.80
N PRO A 154 15.77 -3.58 -28.69
CA PRO A 154 15.89 -4.97 -28.32
C PRO A 154 17.09 -5.19 -27.40
N TYR A 155 16.94 -6.12 -26.45
CA TYR A 155 18.07 -6.70 -25.74
C TYR A 155 18.94 -7.48 -26.72
N LYS A 156 20.25 -7.50 -26.46
CA LYS A 156 21.16 -8.35 -27.20
C LYS A 156 21.02 -9.79 -26.70
N ASN A 157 20.64 -10.74 -27.55
CA ASN A 157 20.85 -12.14 -27.21
C ASN A 157 22.35 -12.45 -27.26
N LEU A 158 22.89 -13.06 -26.21
CA LEU A 158 24.26 -13.55 -26.22
C LEU A 158 24.42 -14.74 -27.17
N ASP A 159 23.46 -15.66 -27.19
CA ASP A 159 23.37 -16.82 -28.10
C ASP A 159 21.96 -17.44 -28.05
N ASP A 160 21.21 -17.38 -29.16
CA ASP A 160 19.84 -17.92 -29.26
C ASP A 160 19.77 -19.46 -29.16
N ALA A 161 20.84 -20.16 -29.55
CA ALA A 161 20.86 -21.61 -29.65
C ALA A 161 21.44 -22.29 -28.40
N LYS A 162 22.22 -21.54 -27.60
CA LYS A 162 22.92 -22.09 -26.45
C LYS A 162 22.11 -21.97 -25.16
N ILE A 163 22.07 -23.06 -24.42
CA ILE A 163 21.74 -23.07 -22.99
C ILE A 163 23.08 -23.08 -22.25
N PHE A 164 23.32 -22.04 -21.47
CA PHE A 164 24.55 -21.89 -20.70
C PHE A 164 24.49 -22.74 -19.43
N SER A 165 25.62 -23.38 -19.11
CA SER A 165 25.78 -24.09 -17.85
C SER A 165 25.75 -23.13 -16.66
N VAL A 166 25.56 -23.65 -15.45
CA VAL A 166 25.60 -22.86 -14.21
C VAL A 166 26.88 -22.04 -14.09
N SER A 167 28.06 -22.64 -14.32
CA SER A 167 29.34 -21.93 -14.17
C SER A 167 29.52 -20.81 -15.20
N GLU A 168 29.12 -21.04 -16.46
CA GLU A 168 29.15 -20.00 -17.48
C GLU A 168 28.18 -18.86 -17.16
N THR A 169 27.02 -19.20 -16.60
CA THR A 169 26.00 -18.23 -16.20
C THR A 169 26.50 -17.34 -15.05
N GLU A 170 27.19 -17.91 -14.07
CA GLU A 170 27.83 -17.17 -12.98
C GLU A 170 28.88 -16.19 -13.53
N ASP A 171 29.72 -16.62 -14.47
CA ASP A 171 30.73 -15.77 -15.11
C ASP A 171 30.10 -14.60 -15.90
N ILE A 172 29.06 -14.88 -16.69
CA ILE A 172 28.35 -13.86 -17.48
C ILE A 172 27.74 -12.82 -16.53
N THR A 173 27.07 -13.29 -15.48
CA THR A 173 26.31 -12.46 -14.54
C THR A 173 27.17 -11.83 -13.44
N ALA A 174 28.46 -12.14 -13.38
CA ALA A 174 29.38 -11.53 -12.43
C ALA A 174 29.44 -10.00 -12.62
N ASN A 175 29.38 -9.25 -11.51
CA ASN A 175 29.44 -7.79 -11.46
C ASN A 175 28.37 -7.05 -12.29
N ARG A 176 27.25 -7.70 -12.57
CA ARG A 176 26.09 -7.06 -13.21
C ARG A 176 25.48 -5.96 -12.34
N ASP A 177 24.83 -5.00 -12.98
CA ASP A 177 24.07 -3.95 -12.31
C ASP A 177 22.61 -4.37 -12.05
N TYR A 178 22.03 -5.21 -12.90
CA TYR A 178 20.66 -5.73 -12.77
C TYR A 178 20.54 -7.15 -13.31
N MET A 179 19.62 -7.91 -12.72
CA MET A 179 19.17 -9.18 -13.27
C MET A 179 17.73 -9.49 -12.92
N TYR A 180 17.05 -10.13 -13.86
CA TYR A 180 15.75 -10.74 -13.70
C TYR A 180 15.79 -12.14 -14.32
N ASP A 181 15.17 -13.10 -13.65
CA ASP A 181 15.03 -14.47 -14.12
C ASP A 181 13.56 -14.85 -14.30
N ASP A 182 13.28 -15.61 -15.35
CA ASP A 182 11.96 -16.20 -15.60
C ASP A 182 12.10 -17.67 -15.99
N ILE A 183 11.13 -18.48 -15.57
CA ILE A 183 11.11 -19.92 -15.81
C ILE A 183 10.33 -20.20 -17.08
N ILE A 184 11.01 -20.76 -18.08
CA ILE A 184 10.39 -21.22 -19.32
C ILE A 184 10.15 -22.73 -19.21
N HIS A 185 8.90 -23.10 -19.03
CA HIS A 185 8.46 -24.49 -19.08
C HIS A 185 8.44 -24.99 -20.53
N SER A 186 8.98 -26.19 -20.77
CA SER A 186 8.86 -26.86 -22.07
C SER A 186 7.52 -27.59 -22.17
N GLU A 187 6.91 -27.55 -23.35
CA GLU A 187 5.67 -28.30 -23.66
C GLU A 187 5.93 -29.81 -23.90
N SER A 188 7.19 -30.25 -23.95
CA SER A 188 7.57 -31.63 -24.26
C SER A 188 8.05 -32.41 -23.03
N PRO A 189 7.64 -33.67 -22.85
CA PRO A 189 8.13 -34.52 -21.76
C PRO A 189 9.62 -34.84 -21.97
N GLY A 190 10.47 -34.42 -21.04
CA GLY A 190 11.92 -34.71 -21.05
C GLY A 190 12.85 -33.50 -21.10
N ASN A 191 12.32 -32.31 -21.41
CA ASN A 191 13.00 -31.03 -21.13
C ASN A 191 12.32 -30.41 -19.91
N GLU A 192 12.87 -30.72 -18.74
CA GLU A 192 12.58 -30.01 -17.50
C GLU A 192 13.02 -28.55 -17.72
N TYR A 193 12.11 -27.60 -17.49
CA TYR A 193 12.22 -26.15 -17.67
C TYR A 193 13.63 -25.51 -17.73
N LYS A 194 13.78 -24.43 -18.51
CA LYS A 194 15.00 -23.60 -18.56
C LYS A 194 14.77 -22.22 -17.97
N TYR A 195 15.83 -21.53 -17.57
CA TYR A 195 15.73 -20.14 -17.12
C TYR A 195 16.06 -19.19 -18.27
N LYS A 196 15.28 -18.11 -18.40
CA LYS A 196 15.64 -16.94 -19.20
C LYS A 196 16.15 -15.86 -18.25
N LEU A 197 17.38 -15.42 -18.47
CA LEU A 197 18.00 -14.38 -17.66
C LEU A 197 18.09 -13.09 -18.48
N THR A 198 17.52 -12.01 -17.95
CA THR A 198 17.71 -10.64 -18.44
C THR A 198 18.75 -9.97 -17.57
N VAL A 199 19.79 -9.39 -18.16
CA VAL A 199 20.93 -8.83 -17.44
C VAL A 199 21.31 -7.46 -18.02
N PHE A 200 21.54 -6.50 -17.13
CA PHE A 200 22.20 -5.23 -17.48
C PHE A 200 23.63 -5.23 -16.94
N LYS A 201 24.59 -5.12 -17.86
CA LYS A 201 26.04 -5.11 -17.55
C LYS A 201 26.77 -4.31 -18.62
N ASP A 202 27.77 -3.54 -18.21
CA ASP A 202 28.61 -2.72 -19.10
C ASP A 202 27.78 -1.78 -20.01
N ASN A 203 26.69 -1.21 -19.46
CA ASN A 203 25.71 -0.37 -20.17
C ASN A 203 24.96 -1.06 -21.32
N ILE A 204 24.89 -2.39 -21.33
CA ILE A 204 24.20 -3.18 -22.36
C ILE A 204 23.17 -4.09 -21.70
N TRP A 205 21.96 -4.06 -22.25
CA TRP A 205 20.92 -5.03 -21.94
C TRP A 205 21.12 -6.30 -22.75
N ASN A 206 21.25 -7.43 -22.05
CA ASN A 206 21.39 -8.73 -22.66
C ASN A 206 20.33 -9.69 -22.13
N TYR A 207 20.01 -10.71 -22.92
CA TYR A 207 19.33 -11.89 -22.40
C TYR A 207 20.00 -13.17 -22.92
N PHE A 208 19.81 -14.27 -22.18
CA PHE A 208 20.30 -15.60 -22.56
C PHE A 208 19.55 -16.68 -21.77
N TYR A 209 19.78 -17.95 -22.12
CA TYR A 209 19.15 -19.09 -21.44
C TYR A 209 20.14 -19.83 -20.56
N ALA A 210 19.75 -20.12 -19.32
CA ALA A 210 20.51 -20.94 -18.40
C ALA A 210 19.81 -22.29 -18.18
N GLU A 211 20.59 -23.31 -17.84
CA GLU A 211 20.08 -24.64 -17.54
C GLU A 211 19.21 -24.69 -16.28
N LYS A 212 18.45 -25.77 -16.12
CA LYS A 212 17.45 -25.97 -15.05
C LYS A 212 18.01 -25.89 -13.63
N ASP A 213 19.32 -26.14 -13.46
CA ASP A 213 19.99 -26.17 -12.15
C ASP A 213 20.56 -24.79 -11.77
N TRP A 214 20.23 -23.74 -12.54
CA TRP A 214 20.50 -22.36 -12.18
C TRP A 214 19.90 -22.02 -10.81
N HIS A 215 20.74 -21.46 -9.94
CA HIS A 215 20.39 -21.19 -8.54
C HIS A 215 20.83 -19.79 -8.09
N GLY A 216 21.42 -18.99 -8.98
CA GLY A 216 21.78 -17.61 -8.70
C GLY A 216 20.54 -16.72 -8.75
N TYR A 217 19.59 -16.91 -7.84
CA TYR A 217 18.43 -16.03 -7.74
C TYR A 217 18.90 -14.57 -7.66
N PRO A 218 18.35 -13.66 -8.48
CA PRO A 218 18.70 -12.26 -8.40
C PRO A 218 18.40 -11.80 -6.98
N LYS A 219 19.43 -11.31 -6.28
CA LYS A 219 19.17 -10.45 -5.13
C LYS A 219 18.35 -9.28 -5.66
N ASN A 220 17.28 -8.90 -4.94
CA ASN A 220 16.50 -7.72 -5.26
C ASN A 220 17.46 -6.58 -5.55
N THR A 221 17.58 -6.24 -6.84
CA THR A 221 18.52 -5.23 -7.26
C THR A 221 17.87 -3.91 -6.93
N LEU A 222 18.39 -3.24 -5.91
CA LEU A 222 17.88 -1.92 -5.53
C LEU A 222 18.04 -0.98 -6.72
N ASN A 223 16.94 -0.36 -7.12
CA ASN A 223 16.97 0.72 -8.07
C ASN A 223 17.70 1.89 -7.40
N LYS A 224 18.89 2.27 -7.89
CA LYS A 224 19.75 3.28 -7.26
C LYS A 224 19.09 4.67 -7.28
N LYS A 225 18.12 4.87 -8.16
CA LYS A 225 17.30 6.09 -8.27
C LYS A 225 16.00 6.00 -7.49
N ALA A 226 15.67 4.88 -6.85
CA ALA A 226 14.48 4.82 -6.00
C ALA A 226 14.59 5.85 -4.86
N ILE A 227 13.50 6.57 -4.63
CA ILE A 227 13.40 7.47 -3.49
C ILE A 227 13.43 6.62 -2.22
N ASP A 228 14.31 6.99 -1.30
CA ASP A 228 14.37 6.35 0.00
C ASP A 228 13.28 6.89 0.91
N PHE A 229 12.27 6.06 1.13
CA PHE A 229 11.17 6.32 2.06
C PHE A 229 11.51 5.92 3.50
N SER A 230 12.69 5.39 3.80
CA SER A 230 13.06 4.89 5.13
C SER A 230 13.00 5.95 6.24
N ASN A 231 13.17 7.24 5.90
CA ASN A 231 12.95 8.36 6.81
C ASN A 231 11.49 8.81 6.91
N SER A 232 10.62 8.32 6.01
CA SER A 232 9.20 8.64 5.93
C SER A 232 8.30 7.65 6.66
N GLY A 233 8.88 6.89 7.60
CA GLY A 233 8.12 6.02 8.50
C GLY A 233 6.98 6.79 9.18
N TYR A 234 6.01 6.06 9.71
CA TYR A 234 4.85 6.54 10.43
C TYR A 234 5.20 7.60 11.51
N GLU A 235 5.34 8.86 11.10
CA GLU A 235 5.73 9.96 11.98
C GLU A 235 4.51 10.66 12.58
N ILE A 236 3.32 10.08 12.39
CA ILE A 236 2.02 10.57 12.79
C ILE A 236 1.97 10.99 14.28
N ASP A 237 2.75 10.33 15.12
CA ASP A 237 2.84 10.59 16.57
C ASP A 237 4.19 11.16 17.03
N LYS A 238 5.09 11.50 16.10
CA LYS A 238 6.37 12.17 16.43
C LYS A 238 6.17 13.69 16.44
N SER A 239 6.83 14.38 17.36
CA SER A 239 6.69 15.83 17.57
C SER A 239 7.12 16.71 16.39
N SER A 240 7.93 16.18 15.47
CA SER A 240 8.44 16.86 14.28
C SER A 240 7.89 16.31 12.96
N GLY A 241 6.91 15.40 13.00
CA GLY A 241 6.39 14.73 11.80
C GLY A 241 5.65 15.68 10.85
N LEU A 242 5.73 15.41 9.55
CA LEU A 242 4.99 16.15 8.51
C LEU A 242 3.47 15.97 8.61
N ILE A 243 3.07 14.82 9.16
CA ILE A 243 1.69 14.49 9.50
C ILE A 243 1.65 14.32 11.01
N LYS A 244 0.66 14.92 11.67
CA LYS A 244 0.48 14.84 13.11
C LYS A 244 -0.96 14.47 13.43
N ARG A 245 -1.16 13.53 14.36
CA ARG A 245 -2.48 13.27 14.94
C ARG A 245 -2.81 14.33 16.01
N ASP A 246 -3.90 15.06 15.81
CA ASP A 246 -4.35 16.12 16.71
C ASP A 246 -5.37 15.61 17.73
N HIS A 247 -6.24 14.68 17.32
CA HIS A 247 -7.31 14.16 18.17
C HIS A 247 -7.76 12.77 17.73
N VAL A 248 -8.28 12.00 18.68
CA VAL A 248 -8.95 10.72 18.41
C VAL A 248 -10.32 10.74 19.10
N GLN A 249 -11.36 10.56 18.31
CA GLN A 249 -12.73 10.44 18.81
C GLN A 249 -13.15 8.97 18.82
N LYS A 250 -13.49 8.44 20.00
CA LYS A 250 -14.16 7.14 20.12
C LYS A 250 -15.63 7.31 19.73
N GLU A 251 -16.18 6.38 18.96
CA GLU A 251 -17.56 6.48 18.46
C GLU A 251 -18.41 5.25 18.75
N LYS A 252 -17.86 4.04 18.55
CA LYS A 252 -18.61 2.81 18.75
C LYS A 252 -17.76 1.70 19.35
N TRP A 253 -18.28 1.09 20.42
CA TRP A 253 -17.70 -0.10 21.03
C TRP A 253 -17.93 -1.32 20.14
N ASN A 254 -16.86 -2.07 19.87
CA ASN A 254 -16.90 -3.34 19.16
C ASN A 254 -16.39 -4.46 20.06
N ALA A 255 -17.31 -5.34 20.49
CA ALA A 255 -16.99 -6.59 21.18
C ALA A 255 -17.77 -7.74 20.54
N ARG A 256 -17.07 -8.85 20.27
CA ARG A 256 -17.63 -10.08 19.69
C ARG A 256 -17.99 -11.13 20.75
N THR A 257 -18.51 -10.71 21.90
CA THR A 257 -19.01 -11.63 22.94
C THR A 257 -20.51 -11.83 22.81
N PHE A 258 -20.97 -13.08 22.78
CA PHE A 258 -22.39 -13.40 22.85
C PHE A 258 -22.64 -14.54 23.85
N TRP A 259 -23.83 -14.53 24.45
CA TRP A 259 -24.30 -15.61 25.31
C TRP A 259 -24.80 -16.77 24.45
N SER A 260 -24.20 -17.96 24.59
CA SER A 260 -24.68 -19.15 23.90
C SER A 260 -25.68 -19.90 24.79
N LEU A 261 -26.96 -19.79 24.46
CA LEU A 261 -28.04 -20.55 25.12
C LEU A 261 -27.88 -22.07 24.96
N LYS A 262 -27.17 -22.52 23.91
CA LYS A 262 -26.94 -23.94 23.62
C LYS A 262 -25.97 -24.59 24.60
N ASN A 263 -24.97 -23.85 25.08
CA ASN A 263 -23.89 -24.39 25.92
C ASN A 263 -23.90 -23.81 27.35
N PHE A 264 -24.85 -22.92 27.68
CA PHE A 264 -24.85 -22.14 28.93
C PHE A 264 -23.48 -21.49 29.22
N SER A 265 -22.80 -21.09 28.15
CA SER A 265 -21.43 -20.62 28.18
C SER A 265 -21.28 -19.39 27.31
N TRP A 266 -20.26 -18.61 27.60
CA TRP A 266 -19.86 -17.49 26.76
C TRP A 266 -19.25 -18.02 25.46
N GLY A 267 -19.82 -17.60 24.34
CA GLY A 267 -19.20 -17.75 23.04
C GLY A 267 -18.33 -16.53 22.77
N SER A 268 -17.02 -16.73 22.57
CA SER A 268 -16.30 -15.85 21.66
C SER A 268 -16.63 -16.39 20.28
N GLY A 269 -17.30 -15.60 19.43
CA GLY A 269 -17.50 -16.02 18.05
C GLY A 269 -16.15 -16.39 17.45
N ASN A 270 -16.06 -17.56 16.80
CA ASN A 270 -14.82 -18.05 16.17
C ASN A 270 -14.13 -16.90 15.44
N GLY A 271 -13.00 -16.48 15.99
CA GLY A 271 -12.28 -15.30 15.57
C GLY A 271 -11.70 -14.61 16.77
N SER A 272 -10.37 -14.62 16.85
CA SER A 272 -9.50 -13.66 17.53
C SER A 272 -9.76 -12.21 17.07
N GLY A 273 -11.02 -11.77 17.07
CA GLY A 273 -11.46 -10.47 16.60
C GLY A 273 -11.19 -9.42 17.67
N ASN A 274 -10.41 -8.41 17.30
CA ASN A 274 -9.97 -7.32 18.18
C ASN A 274 -11.17 -6.70 18.91
N ARG A 275 -11.10 -6.69 20.25
CA ARG A 275 -12.02 -5.92 21.10
C ARG A 275 -11.50 -4.49 21.14
N GLY A 276 -12.37 -3.51 20.96
CA GLY A 276 -11.93 -2.13 20.91
C GLY A 276 -13.01 -1.16 20.47
N TRP A 277 -12.58 0.02 20.05
CA TRP A 277 -13.45 1.05 19.53
C TRP A 277 -13.20 1.25 18.05
N SER A 278 -14.27 1.44 17.29
CA SER A 278 -14.15 2.22 16.05
C SER A 278 -14.35 3.69 16.40
N GLY A 279 -13.57 4.54 15.73
CA GLY A 279 -13.60 5.98 15.92
C GLY A 279 -13.04 6.71 14.71
N THR A 280 -12.72 7.98 14.93
CA THR A 280 -12.13 8.87 13.92
C THR A 280 -10.87 9.52 14.48
N SER A 281 -9.75 9.37 13.78
CA SER A 281 -8.51 10.13 13.97
C SER A 281 -8.57 11.43 13.16
N TYR A 282 -8.12 12.52 13.76
CA TYR A 282 -8.03 13.85 13.16
C TYR A 282 -6.56 14.24 13.06
N PHE A 283 -6.16 14.77 11.92
CA PHE A 283 -4.78 14.99 11.56
C PHE A 283 -4.54 16.38 10.99
N SER A 284 -3.31 16.84 11.17
CA SER A 284 -2.73 18.01 10.52
C SER A 284 -1.58 17.59 9.61
N ILE A 285 -1.52 18.17 8.41
CA ILE A 285 -0.41 18.02 7.46
C ILE A 285 0.25 19.38 7.28
N ASN A 286 1.54 19.49 7.57
CA ASN A 286 2.28 20.73 7.38
C ASN A 286 2.74 20.86 5.93
N MET A 287 2.05 21.70 5.14
CA MET A 287 2.46 22.04 3.77
C MET A 287 3.26 23.35 3.77
N PRO A 288 4.08 23.63 2.74
CA PRO A 288 4.94 24.82 2.71
C PRO A 288 4.25 26.17 2.99
N LYS A 289 2.99 26.35 2.55
CA LYS A 289 2.25 27.61 2.74
C LYS A 289 1.33 27.62 3.96
N LYS A 290 0.83 26.46 4.41
CA LYS A 290 -0.12 26.35 5.52
C LYS A 290 -0.31 24.90 5.97
N THR A 291 -0.93 24.72 7.12
CA THR A 291 -1.38 23.42 7.60
C THR A 291 -2.72 23.05 6.95
N LEU A 292 -2.80 21.82 6.46
CA LEU A 292 -4.04 21.19 6.01
C LEU A 292 -4.58 20.26 7.10
N HIS A 293 -5.89 20.08 7.14
CA HIS A 293 -6.57 19.33 8.18
C HIS A 293 -7.48 18.27 7.58
N TYR A 294 -7.37 17.03 8.06
CA TYR A 294 -8.16 15.93 7.54
C TYR A 294 -8.46 14.88 8.62
N LYS A 295 -9.41 13.99 8.35
CA LYS A 295 -9.79 12.92 9.29
C LYS A 295 -9.90 11.59 8.59
N GLN A 296 -9.69 10.51 9.33
CA GLN A 296 -9.95 9.15 8.89
C GLN A 296 -10.47 8.27 10.02
N ASN A 297 -11.08 7.16 9.63
CA ASN A 297 -11.49 6.12 10.55
C ASN A 297 -10.26 5.54 11.27
N VAL A 298 -10.44 5.08 12.51
CA VAL A 298 -9.40 4.42 13.29
C VAL A 298 -10.00 3.30 14.12
N PHE A 299 -9.24 2.23 14.34
CA PHE A 299 -9.54 1.23 15.34
C PHE A 299 -8.67 1.44 16.59
N ILE A 300 -9.28 1.40 17.76
CA ILE A 300 -8.63 1.66 19.05
C ILE A 300 -8.72 0.38 19.87
N GLU A 301 -7.62 -0.37 19.92
CA GLU A 301 -7.55 -1.67 20.55
C GLU A 301 -7.65 -1.56 22.07
N ARG A 302 -8.28 -2.54 22.70
CA ARG A 302 -8.40 -2.65 24.16
C ARG A 302 -7.53 -3.81 24.66
N PRO A 303 -6.88 -3.72 25.85
CA PRO A 303 -6.97 -2.69 26.90
C PRO A 303 -6.14 -1.41 26.68
N ASP A 304 -5.14 -1.46 25.82
CA ASP A 304 -4.05 -0.49 25.86
C ASP A 304 -4.36 0.82 25.12
N ASN A 305 -5.54 0.92 24.48
CA ASN A 305 -5.92 2.01 23.58
C ASN A 305 -4.93 2.20 22.41
N TYR A 306 -4.26 1.12 21.99
CA TYR A 306 -3.39 1.14 20.83
C TYR A 306 -4.19 1.54 19.59
N LEU A 307 -3.67 2.51 18.84
CA LEU A 307 -4.33 3.07 17.66
C LEU A 307 -3.86 2.31 16.43
N ARG A 308 -4.81 1.75 15.70
CA ARG A 308 -4.62 1.11 14.42
C ARG A 308 -5.36 1.91 13.37
N ASP A 309 -4.65 2.81 12.71
CA ASP A 309 -5.17 3.47 11.52
C ASP A 309 -5.29 2.44 10.38
N PRO A 310 -6.30 2.57 9.51
CA PRO A 310 -6.53 1.64 8.40
C PRO A 310 -5.62 1.88 7.21
N PHE A 311 -4.65 2.79 7.31
CA PHE A 311 -3.65 3.06 6.30
C PHE A 311 -2.46 3.74 6.97
N SER A 312 -1.42 3.83 6.16
CA SER A 312 -0.05 3.99 6.57
C SER A 312 0.68 4.72 5.45
N TYR A 313 0.77 6.04 5.54
CA TYR A 313 1.37 6.80 4.45
C TYR A 313 2.88 6.80 4.54
N PHE A 314 3.55 6.32 3.49
CA PHE A 314 4.91 6.77 3.21
C PHE A 314 4.84 8.17 2.64
N VAL A 315 5.67 9.07 3.17
CA VAL A 315 5.60 10.50 2.89
C VAL A 315 6.85 10.96 2.15
N TYR A 316 6.68 11.46 0.94
CA TYR A 316 7.76 12.13 0.23
C TYR A 316 7.45 13.62 0.07
N GLN A 317 8.37 14.46 0.56
CA GLN A 317 8.38 15.89 0.31
C GLN A 317 9.71 16.25 -0.37
N PRO A 318 9.72 16.78 -1.59
CA PRO A 318 10.96 17.14 -2.27
C PRO A 318 11.66 18.28 -1.54
N LYS A 319 12.99 18.24 -1.55
CA LYS A 319 13.78 19.40 -1.12
C LYS A 319 13.49 20.58 -2.05
N ASN A 320 13.05 21.71 -1.49
CA ASN A 320 12.60 22.89 -2.25
C ASN A 320 11.37 22.64 -3.15
N GLY A 321 10.58 21.60 -2.88
CA GLY A 321 9.31 21.34 -3.55
C GLY A 321 8.13 21.96 -2.84
N ASP A 322 7.08 22.28 -3.62
CA ASP A 322 5.84 22.85 -3.10
C ASP A 322 4.75 21.79 -2.84
N TYR A 323 5.03 20.52 -3.15
CA TYR A 323 4.08 19.41 -3.04
C TYR A 323 4.52 18.35 -2.01
N MET A 324 3.59 17.48 -1.67
CA MET A 324 3.80 16.28 -0.88
C MET A 324 3.16 15.10 -1.59
N LEU A 325 3.86 13.97 -1.64
CA LEU A 325 3.36 12.70 -2.16
C LEU A 325 3.15 11.76 -0.98
N LEU A 326 1.92 11.28 -0.79
CA LEU A 326 1.61 10.23 0.18
C LEU A 326 1.36 8.93 -0.56
N ILE A 327 1.98 7.85 -0.11
CA ILE A 327 1.82 6.50 -0.67
C ILE A 327 1.02 5.66 0.32
N ASP A 328 -0.18 5.28 -0.10
CA ASP A 328 -1.06 4.35 0.60
C ASP A 328 -0.83 2.94 0.05
N GLU A 329 0.05 2.18 0.69
CA GLU A 329 0.36 0.83 0.22
C GLU A 329 -0.82 -0.13 0.33
N GLU A 330 -1.63 0.03 1.39
CA GLU A 330 -2.77 -0.84 1.68
C GLU A 330 -3.88 -0.67 0.62
N HIS A 331 -4.11 0.56 0.16
CA HIS A 331 -5.13 0.85 -0.84
C HIS A 331 -4.59 1.01 -2.27
N GLN A 332 -3.28 0.88 -2.47
CA GLN A 332 -2.61 1.07 -3.76
C GLN A 332 -2.85 2.46 -4.38
N LEU A 333 -2.75 3.51 -3.56
CA LEU A 333 -3.00 4.89 -3.97
C LEU A 333 -1.81 5.80 -3.71
N TYR A 334 -1.58 6.71 -4.65
CA TYR A 334 -0.82 7.93 -4.40
C TYR A 334 -1.78 9.10 -4.17
N TYR A 335 -1.49 9.91 -3.16
CA TYR A 335 -2.08 11.23 -2.97
C TYR A 335 -1.01 12.29 -3.22
N LEU A 336 -1.12 12.99 -4.35
CA LEU A 336 -0.29 14.14 -4.68
C LEU A 336 -0.99 15.41 -4.20
N ILE A 337 -0.51 15.95 -3.07
CA ILE A 337 -0.99 17.21 -2.49
C ILE A 337 -0.12 18.34 -3.04
N ARG A 338 -0.66 19.20 -3.89
CA ARG A 338 0.11 20.23 -4.61
C ARG A 338 -0.60 21.58 -4.64
N PRO A 339 0.12 22.70 -4.88
CA PRO A 339 -0.53 23.99 -5.07
C PRO A 339 -1.46 23.97 -6.28
N LYS A 340 -2.59 24.67 -6.18
CA LYS A 340 -3.44 24.93 -7.33
C LYS A 340 -2.70 25.77 -8.35
N LYS A 341 -2.92 25.50 -9.63
CA LYS A 341 -2.46 26.38 -10.72
C LYS A 341 -3.07 27.76 -10.49
N SER A 342 -2.22 28.77 -10.28
CA SER A 342 -2.60 30.17 -10.21
C SER A 342 -2.98 30.70 -11.57
#